data_AF-A0A957CQE5-F1
#
_entry.id   AF-A0A957CQE5-F1
#
_cell.length_a   1.000
_cell.length_b   1.000
_cell.length_c   1.000
_cell.angle_alpha   90.00
_cell.angle_beta   90.00
_cell.angle_gamma   90.00
#
_symmetry.space_group_name_H-M   'P 1'
#
loop_
_entity.id
_entity.type
_entity.pdbx_description
1 polymer ?
#
loop_
_entity_poly.entity_id
_entity_poly.type
_entity_poly.pdbx_seq_one_letter_code
_entity_poly.pdbx_strand_id
1 'polypeptide(L)'
;MLNAIQLADYHPDTMGWYDDVLTGLQKSHKTLPPKLFYDERGSRLFDAITEQPEYYPTRTEQAILDARIDEIAALLGDDVLLVEYGSGSSQKTRTLLSHLPNLAGYVPIDISRDHLQQTAVSLATAYPHLRIMPIVADYEADFQLSAPDRIAAKVVAYFPGSTIGNFHPHEAVAFLKRMRQVCGDVCGLLIGVDLKKDSQRLHDAYNDSAGITADFNLNMLARLNRELGATFDLNAFRHVAFYNRDAGRIEMHLQSIRSQTVHVNGLIVYFDAGECIWTESSYKYTIPE
;
A
#
# COMPACT_ATOMS: atom_id res chain seq x y z
N MET A 1 20.05 26.82 -2.28
CA MET A 1 19.90 25.70 -3.23
C MET A 1 19.46 24.51 -2.40
N LEU A 2 18.22 24.02 -2.57
CA LEU A 2 17.83 22.73 -2.02
C LEU A 2 18.77 21.69 -2.66
N ASN A 3 19.53 20.94 -1.86
CA ASN A 3 20.26 19.79 -2.38
C ASN A 3 19.24 18.87 -3.06
N ALA A 4 19.54 18.42 -4.29
CA ALA A 4 18.68 17.50 -4.99
C ALA A 4 18.40 16.29 -4.09
N ILE A 5 17.12 15.97 -3.89
CA ILE A 5 16.72 14.80 -3.12
C ILE A 5 17.26 13.57 -3.85
N GLN A 6 18.15 12.83 -3.18
CA GLN A 6 18.72 11.60 -3.72
C GLN A 6 17.82 10.43 -3.32
N LEU A 7 17.23 9.77 -4.31
CA LEU A 7 16.46 8.54 -4.13
C LEU A 7 17.41 7.34 -4.16
N ALA A 8 17.29 6.45 -3.16
CA ALA A 8 17.86 5.12 -3.27
C ALA A 8 16.87 4.25 -4.05
N ASP A 9 17.21 3.92 -5.29
CA ASP A 9 16.34 3.15 -6.19
C ASP A 9 16.82 1.69 -6.23
N TYR A 10 16.03 0.80 -5.64
CA TYR A 10 16.30 -0.64 -5.62
C TYR A 10 15.70 -1.35 -6.84
N HIS A 11 15.25 -0.60 -7.84
CA HIS A 11 14.65 -1.11 -9.07
C HIS A 11 13.60 -2.18 -8.74
N PRO A 12 12.49 -1.82 -8.05
CA PRO A 12 11.41 -2.77 -7.76
C PRO A 12 11.07 -3.52 -9.03
N ASP A 13 11.44 -4.79 -9.04
CA ASP A 13 11.77 -5.48 -10.27
C ASP A 13 10.54 -5.57 -11.15
N THR A 14 10.62 -5.02 -12.37
CA THR A 14 9.53 -5.19 -13.34
C THR A 14 9.35 -6.66 -13.68
N MET A 15 10.40 -7.49 -13.61
CA MET A 15 10.33 -8.90 -14.00
C MET A 15 9.61 -9.78 -12.96
N GLY A 16 9.82 -9.56 -11.66
CA GLY A 16 9.26 -10.42 -10.62
C GLY A 16 7.72 -10.41 -10.59
N TRP A 17 7.10 -9.25 -10.79
CA TRP A 17 5.65 -9.18 -10.81
C TRP A 17 5.03 -9.73 -12.11
N TYR A 18 5.77 -9.76 -13.23
CA TYR A 18 5.29 -10.38 -14.47
C TYR A 18 5.09 -11.88 -14.29
N ASP A 19 6.05 -12.55 -13.65
CA ASP A 19 5.94 -13.99 -13.37
C ASP A 19 4.78 -14.27 -12.39
N ASP A 20 4.58 -13.41 -11.40
CA ASP A 20 3.41 -13.48 -10.50
C ASP A 20 2.09 -13.35 -11.27
N VAL A 21 2.01 -12.46 -12.27
CA VAL A 21 0.83 -12.28 -13.14
C VAL A 21 0.57 -13.53 -13.96
N LEU A 22 1.57 -14.04 -14.66
CA LEU A 22 1.40 -15.22 -15.53
C LEU A 22 1.00 -16.45 -14.71
N THR A 23 1.68 -16.67 -13.58
CA THR A 23 1.37 -17.75 -12.63
C THR A 23 -0.04 -17.59 -12.07
N GLY A 24 -0.42 -16.38 -11.68
CA GLY A 24 -1.73 -16.06 -11.11
C GLY A 24 -2.88 -16.29 -12.08
N LEU A 25 -2.71 -15.95 -13.36
CA LEU A 25 -3.74 -16.11 -14.40
C LEU A 25 -3.91 -17.56 -14.89
N GLN A 26 -2.94 -18.44 -14.63
CA GLN A 26 -3.01 -19.86 -14.95
C GLN A 26 -3.72 -20.71 -13.88
N LYS A 27 -3.95 -20.16 -12.68
CA LYS A 27 -4.65 -20.87 -11.60
C LYS A 27 -6.11 -21.13 -11.98
N SER A 28 -6.70 -22.20 -11.43
CA SER A 28 -8.14 -22.46 -11.51
C SER A 28 -8.96 -21.35 -10.85
N HIS A 29 -8.44 -20.78 -9.75
CA HIS A 29 -8.91 -19.52 -9.18
C HIS A 29 -7.87 -18.45 -9.48
N LYS A 30 -8.12 -17.67 -10.52
CA LYS A 30 -7.17 -16.68 -11.03
C LYS A 30 -6.90 -15.61 -9.98
N THR A 31 -5.65 -15.18 -9.87
CA THR A 31 -5.23 -14.14 -8.91
C THR A 31 -4.34 -13.11 -9.60
N LEU A 32 -4.40 -11.85 -9.17
CA LEU A 32 -3.44 -10.81 -9.52
C LEU A 32 -2.91 -10.14 -8.25
N PRO A 33 -1.60 -9.85 -8.15
CA PRO A 33 -1.05 -9.25 -6.95
C PRO A 33 -1.46 -7.78 -6.81
N PRO A 34 -1.82 -7.30 -5.60
CA PRO A 34 -2.35 -5.95 -5.38
C PRO A 34 -1.33 -4.83 -5.65
N LYS A 35 -0.01 -5.13 -5.63
CA LYS A 35 1.03 -4.17 -6.04
C LYS A 35 0.83 -3.61 -7.46
N LEU A 36 0.07 -4.32 -8.30
CA LEU A 36 -0.28 -3.86 -9.66
C LEU A 36 -1.18 -2.63 -9.66
N PHE A 37 -1.95 -2.39 -8.60
CA PHE A 37 -2.80 -1.22 -8.54
C PHE A 37 -1.99 0.08 -8.61
N TYR A 38 -0.80 0.11 -8.03
CA TYR A 38 -0.08 1.35 -7.73
C TYR A 38 0.87 1.80 -8.85
N ASP A 39 0.35 1.93 -10.08
CA ASP A 39 0.95 2.85 -11.05
C ASP A 39 0.54 4.31 -10.74
N GLU A 40 0.99 5.28 -11.54
CA GLU A 40 0.67 6.70 -11.32
C GLU A 40 -0.86 6.94 -11.28
N ARG A 41 -1.61 6.28 -12.18
CA ARG A 41 -3.07 6.42 -12.24
C ARG A 41 -3.73 5.78 -11.03
N GLY A 42 -3.33 4.57 -10.66
CA GLY A 42 -3.94 3.88 -9.53
C GLY A 42 -3.60 4.53 -8.19
N SER A 43 -2.42 5.15 -8.06
CA SER A 43 -2.09 5.98 -6.89
C SER A 43 -3.07 7.16 -6.75
N ARG A 44 -3.37 7.87 -7.85
CA ARG A 44 -4.39 8.94 -7.85
C ARG A 44 -5.79 8.43 -7.55
N LEU A 45 -6.15 7.26 -8.05
CA LEU A 45 -7.44 6.63 -7.76
C LEU A 45 -7.53 6.26 -6.27
N PHE A 46 -6.46 5.73 -5.68
CA PHE A 46 -6.42 5.44 -4.25
C PHE A 46 -6.54 6.70 -3.40
N ASP A 47 -5.84 7.78 -3.75
CA ASP A 47 -6.02 9.09 -3.09
C ASP A 47 -7.51 9.51 -3.12
N ALA A 48 -8.18 9.38 -4.27
CA ALA A 48 -9.61 9.69 -4.40
C ALA A 48 -10.53 8.71 -3.63
N ILE A 49 -10.15 7.43 -3.48
CA ILE A 49 -10.83 6.47 -2.59
C ILE A 49 -10.78 6.98 -1.15
N THR A 50 -9.64 7.50 -0.70
CA THR A 50 -9.50 7.97 0.69
C THR A 50 -10.42 9.13 1.05
N GLU A 51 -10.93 9.84 0.04
CA GLU A 51 -11.87 10.96 0.18
C GLU A 51 -13.34 10.52 0.11
N GLN A 52 -13.63 9.27 -0.28
CA GLN A 52 -15.01 8.80 -0.40
C GLN A 52 -15.72 8.71 0.96
N PRO A 53 -17.01 9.09 1.04
CA PRO A 53 -17.75 9.06 2.28
C PRO A 53 -17.86 7.64 2.86
N GLU A 54 -17.90 6.61 2.03
CA GLU A 54 -17.94 5.21 2.43
C GLU A 54 -16.58 4.72 2.99
N TYR A 55 -15.45 5.22 2.47
CA TYR A 55 -14.10 4.79 2.84
C TYR A 55 -13.62 5.42 4.17
N TYR A 56 -14.12 4.88 5.28
CA TYR A 56 -13.77 5.37 6.62
C TYR A 56 -12.32 5.19 7.09
N PRO A 57 -11.50 4.21 6.61
CA PRO A 57 -10.20 3.93 7.23
C PRO A 57 -9.30 5.15 7.38
N THR A 58 -9.07 5.91 6.31
CA THR A 58 -8.13 7.04 6.30
C THR A 58 -8.51 8.12 7.31
N ARG A 59 -9.77 8.61 7.26
CA ARG A 59 -10.24 9.66 8.18
C ARG A 59 -10.31 9.19 9.64
N THR A 60 -10.60 7.91 9.86
CA THR A 60 -10.67 7.34 11.21
C THR A 60 -9.28 7.26 11.82
N GLU A 61 -8.30 6.78 11.05
CA GLU A 61 -6.90 6.72 11.50
C GLU A 61 -6.32 8.11 11.72
N GLN A 62 -6.59 9.07 10.83
CA GLN A 62 -6.17 10.47 11.02
C GLN A 62 -6.75 11.05 12.32
N ALA A 63 -8.04 10.83 12.60
CA ALA A 63 -8.67 11.32 13.84
C ALA A 63 -8.06 10.68 15.10
N ILE A 64 -7.68 9.40 15.04
CA ILE A 64 -6.97 8.73 16.13
C ILE A 64 -5.59 9.35 16.33
N LEU A 65 -4.85 9.56 15.22
CA LEU A 65 -3.54 10.16 15.24
C LEU A 65 -3.59 11.56 15.86
N ASP A 66 -4.49 12.43 15.40
CA ASP A 66 -4.65 13.79 15.92
C ASP A 66 -5.02 13.79 17.41
N ALA A 67 -5.91 12.89 17.84
CA ALA A 67 -6.35 12.81 19.23
C ALA A 67 -5.29 12.23 20.19
N ARG A 68 -4.31 11.49 19.66
CA ARG A 68 -3.30 10.76 20.46
C ARG A 68 -1.87 11.18 20.14
N ILE A 69 -1.69 12.24 19.36
CA ILE A 69 -0.38 12.60 18.82
C ILE A 69 0.65 12.88 19.91
N ASP A 70 0.26 13.55 21.01
CA ASP A 70 1.15 13.85 22.12
C ASP A 70 1.60 12.57 22.86
N GLU A 71 0.68 11.62 23.09
CA GLU A 71 0.98 10.32 23.69
C GLU A 71 1.90 9.50 22.78
N ILE A 72 1.59 9.46 21.48
CA ILE A 72 2.40 8.77 20.48
C ILE A 72 3.80 9.38 20.43
N ALA A 73 3.90 10.71 20.33
CA ALA A 73 5.18 11.41 20.29
C ALA A 73 6.01 11.18 21.55
N ALA A 74 5.40 11.16 22.74
CA ALA A 74 6.09 10.86 23.98
C ALA A 74 6.63 9.41 24.03
N LEU A 75 5.89 8.43 23.51
CA LEU A 75 6.33 7.03 23.41
C LEU A 75 7.43 6.84 22.35
N LEU A 76 7.35 7.59 21.25
CA LEU A 76 8.39 7.62 20.23
C LEU A 76 9.65 8.33 20.74
N GLY A 77 9.55 9.41 21.50
CA GLY A 77 10.72 10.12 22.01
C GLY A 77 11.60 10.73 20.92
N ASP A 78 12.79 11.17 21.31
CA ASP A 78 13.71 11.92 20.45
C ASP A 78 14.69 11.02 19.66
N ASP A 79 15.38 11.61 18.68
CA ASP A 79 16.44 10.98 17.88
C ASP A 79 15.98 9.69 17.17
N VAL A 80 14.69 9.61 16.81
CA VAL A 80 14.13 8.49 16.07
C VAL A 80 14.46 8.61 14.58
N LEU A 81 14.86 7.50 13.96
CA LEU A 81 14.78 7.34 12.51
C LEU A 81 13.40 6.78 12.17
N LEU A 82 12.53 7.60 11.59
CA LEU A 82 11.17 7.20 11.24
C LEU A 82 11.17 6.59 9.83
N VAL A 83 10.79 5.32 9.70
CA VAL A 83 10.77 4.59 8.43
C VAL A 83 9.32 4.29 8.08
N GLU A 84 8.79 4.89 7.02
CA GLU A 84 7.41 4.68 6.58
C GLU A 84 7.32 3.71 5.42
N TYR A 85 6.56 2.64 5.63
CA TYR A 85 6.33 1.60 4.63
C TYR A 85 5.06 1.91 3.83
N GLY A 86 5.18 2.03 2.50
CA GLY A 86 4.05 2.38 1.63
C GLY A 86 3.61 3.82 1.85
N SER A 87 4.55 4.76 1.70
CA SER A 87 4.38 6.14 2.16
C SER A 87 3.34 6.97 1.41
N GLY A 88 2.97 6.58 0.18
CA GLY A 88 1.96 7.26 -0.63
C GLY A 88 2.12 8.78 -0.63
N SER A 89 1.02 9.49 -0.37
CA SER A 89 1.00 10.96 -0.27
C SER A 89 1.52 11.51 1.07
N SER A 90 1.83 10.63 2.04
CA SER A 90 2.36 10.94 3.39
C SER A 90 1.57 12.03 4.14
N GLN A 91 0.27 12.18 3.86
CA GLN A 91 -0.55 13.23 4.49
C GLN A 91 -0.65 13.03 6.00
N LYS A 92 -0.95 11.80 6.44
CA LYS A 92 -0.99 11.42 7.87
C LYS A 92 0.35 11.65 8.56
N THR A 93 1.43 11.37 7.84
CA THR A 93 2.80 11.47 8.35
C THR A 93 3.15 12.90 8.73
N ARG A 94 2.59 13.90 8.04
CA ARG A 94 2.82 15.31 8.40
C ARG A 94 2.43 15.62 9.84
N THR A 95 1.38 14.99 10.36
CA THR A 95 1.01 15.12 11.78
C THR A 95 2.12 14.60 12.69
N LEU A 96 2.73 13.44 12.38
CA LEU A 96 3.88 12.91 13.12
C LEU A 96 5.11 13.82 13.01
N LEU A 97 5.48 14.22 11.79
CA LEU A 97 6.68 15.03 11.56
C LEU A 97 6.60 16.39 12.28
N SER A 98 5.41 16.98 12.36
CA SER A 98 5.20 18.25 13.06
C SER A 98 5.26 18.13 14.59
N HIS A 99 5.07 16.93 15.15
CA HIS A 99 5.11 16.68 16.60
C HIS A 99 6.38 15.94 17.06
N LEU A 100 7.28 15.61 16.12
CA LEU A 100 8.57 15.00 16.38
C LEU A 100 9.70 15.89 15.83
N PRO A 101 9.95 17.07 16.43
CA PRO A 101 10.91 18.04 15.89
C PRO A 101 12.37 17.55 15.92
N ASN A 102 12.68 16.54 16.73
CA ASN A 102 14.03 16.02 16.94
C ASN A 102 14.28 14.66 16.27
N LEU A 103 13.56 14.33 15.19
CA LEU A 103 13.85 13.12 14.41
C LEU A 103 15.32 13.13 13.91
N ALA A 104 15.96 11.96 13.96
CA ALA A 104 17.26 11.75 13.33
C ALA A 104 17.15 11.73 11.79
N GLY A 105 15.98 11.35 11.27
CA GLY A 105 15.65 11.38 9.84
C GLY A 105 14.29 10.75 9.56
N TYR A 106 13.84 10.90 8.32
CA TYR A 106 12.63 10.28 7.81
C TYR A 106 12.91 9.54 6.50
N VAL A 107 12.51 8.28 6.44
CA VAL A 107 12.72 7.35 5.31
C VAL A 107 11.36 6.93 4.76
N PRO A 108 10.81 7.63 3.76
CA PRO A 108 9.63 7.16 3.04
C PRO A 108 10.02 6.06 2.05
N ILE A 109 9.32 4.93 2.10
CA ILE A 109 9.49 3.80 1.18
C ILE A 109 8.23 3.66 0.33
N ASP A 110 8.40 3.62 -0.99
CA ASP A 110 7.29 3.39 -1.92
C ASP A 110 7.76 2.69 -3.20
N ILE A 111 6.87 1.95 -3.86
CA ILE A 111 7.15 1.32 -5.15
C ILE A 111 7.02 2.31 -6.31
N SER A 112 6.23 3.38 -6.14
CA SER A 112 5.98 4.39 -7.15
C SER A 112 7.04 5.49 -7.12
N ARG A 113 8.07 5.35 -7.97
CA ARG A 113 9.21 6.29 -8.06
C ARG A 113 8.79 7.75 -8.20
N ASP A 114 7.93 8.04 -9.19
CA ASP A 114 7.57 9.42 -9.53
C ASP A 114 6.75 10.07 -8.41
N HIS A 115 5.82 9.31 -7.82
CA HIS A 115 5.02 9.76 -6.68
C HIS A 115 5.91 10.03 -5.46
N LEU A 116 6.81 9.09 -5.13
CA LEU A 116 7.74 9.23 -4.02
C LEU A 116 8.66 10.45 -4.19
N GLN A 117 9.17 10.68 -5.40
CA GLN A 117 10.01 11.84 -5.69
C GLN A 117 9.27 13.16 -5.44
N GLN A 118 8.01 13.27 -5.89
CA GLN A 118 7.20 14.46 -5.66
C GLN A 118 6.92 14.68 -4.17
N THR A 119 6.52 13.62 -3.46
CA THR A 119 6.27 13.65 -2.01
C THR A 119 7.53 14.05 -1.24
N ALA A 120 8.68 13.47 -1.56
CA ALA A 120 9.94 13.76 -0.88
C ALA A 120 10.40 15.22 -1.08
N VAL A 121 10.24 15.79 -2.27
CA VAL A 121 10.53 17.22 -2.53
C VAL A 121 9.60 18.13 -1.73
N SER A 122 8.30 17.80 -1.69
CA SER A 122 7.31 18.55 -0.91
C SER A 122 7.65 18.52 0.59
N LEU A 123 7.99 17.35 1.12
CA LEU A 123 8.38 17.19 2.52
C LEU A 123 9.67 17.92 2.86
N ALA A 124 10.70 17.83 2.02
CA ALA A 124 11.97 18.52 2.24
C ALA A 124 11.83 20.06 2.24
N THR A 125 10.86 20.57 1.47
CA THR A 125 10.53 22.00 1.46
C THR A 125 9.75 22.41 2.72
N ALA A 126 8.82 21.58 3.19
CA ALA A 126 8.03 21.84 4.40
C ALA A 126 8.84 21.67 5.70
N TYR A 127 9.82 20.76 5.72
CA TYR A 127 10.63 20.40 6.88
C TYR A 127 12.13 20.54 6.56
N PRO A 128 12.65 21.77 6.38
CA PRO A 128 14.02 21.99 5.89
C PRO A 128 15.13 21.54 6.85
N HIS A 129 14.79 21.29 8.12
CA HIS A 129 15.70 20.76 9.15
C HIS A 129 15.70 19.23 9.22
N LEU A 130 14.73 18.56 8.59
CA LEU A 130 14.56 17.12 8.63
C LEU A 130 15.26 16.48 7.43
N ARG A 131 16.12 15.50 7.69
CA ARG A 131 16.76 14.69 6.64
C ARG A 131 15.75 13.70 6.05
N ILE A 132 15.31 13.96 4.82
CA ILE A 132 14.44 13.06 4.05
C ILE A 132 15.30 12.13 3.17
N MET A 133 15.12 10.82 3.30
CA MET A 133 15.92 9.79 2.61
C MET A 133 15.00 8.78 1.92
N PRO A 134 14.42 9.14 0.75
CA PRO A 134 13.43 8.29 0.10
C PRO A 134 14.06 7.02 -0.51
N ILE A 135 13.34 5.90 -0.39
CA ILE A 135 13.72 4.60 -0.96
C ILE A 135 12.62 4.13 -1.93
N VAL A 136 12.98 3.95 -3.19
CA VAL A 136 12.12 3.32 -4.18
C VAL A 136 12.36 1.81 -4.09
N ALA A 137 11.39 1.07 -3.54
CA ALA A 137 11.51 -0.37 -3.37
C ALA A 137 10.13 -1.05 -3.28
N ASP A 138 10.09 -2.32 -3.69
CA ASP A 138 9.09 -3.25 -3.19
C ASP A 138 9.49 -3.55 -1.74
N TYR A 139 8.70 -3.07 -0.77
CA TYR A 139 9.05 -3.24 0.64
C TYR A 139 9.02 -4.71 1.09
N GLU A 140 8.44 -5.61 0.29
CA GLU A 140 8.44 -7.05 0.54
C GLU A 140 9.77 -7.71 0.10
N ALA A 141 10.56 -7.01 -0.72
CA ALA A 141 11.87 -7.42 -1.21
C ALA A 141 13.01 -6.97 -0.27
N ASP A 142 14.24 -7.29 -0.66
CA ASP A 142 15.43 -6.90 0.08
C ASP A 142 15.83 -5.46 -0.25
N PHE A 143 15.98 -4.62 0.78
CA PHE A 143 16.52 -3.27 0.70
C PHE A 143 17.27 -2.93 1.98
N GLN A 144 18.07 -1.86 1.95
CA GLN A 144 18.82 -1.38 3.10
C GLN A 144 18.45 0.08 3.41
N LEU A 145 18.37 0.39 4.70
CA LEU A 145 18.17 1.76 5.14
C LEU A 145 19.44 2.58 4.95
N SER A 146 19.27 3.79 4.42
CA SER A 146 20.33 4.80 4.41
C SER A 146 20.62 5.26 5.83
N ALA A 147 21.89 5.39 6.18
CA ALA A 147 22.29 5.93 7.48
C ALA A 147 21.95 7.43 7.56
N PRO A 148 21.26 7.90 8.63
CA PRO A 148 21.10 9.33 8.88
C PRO A 148 22.44 10.00 9.25
N ASP A 149 22.51 11.34 9.08
CA ASP A 149 23.69 12.13 9.46
C ASP A 149 23.91 12.14 10.99
N ARG A 150 22.84 11.99 11.76
CA ARG A 150 22.84 11.88 13.22
C ARG A 150 22.60 10.43 13.62
N ILE A 151 23.32 9.95 14.64
CA ILE A 151 23.05 8.62 15.21
C ILE A 151 21.63 8.59 15.75
N ALA A 152 20.80 7.68 15.24
CA ALA A 152 19.47 7.47 15.75
C ALA A 152 19.52 6.68 17.06
N ALA A 153 18.74 7.10 18.05
CA ALA A 153 18.55 6.37 19.30
C ALA A 153 17.75 5.07 19.08
N LYS A 154 16.81 5.09 18.14
CA LYS A 154 16.04 3.92 17.69
C LYS A 154 15.48 4.12 16.28
N VAL A 155 15.17 3.00 15.61
CA VAL A 155 14.46 3.01 14.33
C VAL A 155 12.99 2.67 14.56
N VAL A 156 12.07 3.47 14.06
CA VAL A 156 10.63 3.20 14.19
C VAL A 156 10.06 2.90 12.81
N ALA A 157 9.59 1.67 12.63
CA ALA A 157 8.75 1.33 11.50
C ALA A 157 7.37 1.95 11.71
N TYR A 158 6.94 2.77 10.76
CA TYR A 158 5.60 3.33 10.68
C TYR A 158 4.86 2.68 9.51
N PHE A 159 3.76 2.00 9.81
CA PHE A 159 2.98 1.27 8.82
C PHE A 159 1.48 1.57 8.97
N PRO A 160 1.02 2.74 8.48
CA PRO A 160 -0.37 3.18 8.65
C PRO A 160 -1.30 2.56 7.60
N GLY A 161 -2.59 2.89 7.70
CA GLY A 161 -3.59 2.64 6.66
C GLY A 161 -4.16 1.23 6.64
N SER A 162 -3.76 0.37 7.59
CA SER A 162 -4.12 -1.04 7.59
C SER A 162 -3.65 -1.82 6.36
N THR A 163 -2.58 -1.35 5.70
CA THR A 163 -1.94 -2.03 4.57
C THR A 163 -1.40 -3.42 4.98
N ILE A 164 -1.11 -3.64 6.26
CA ILE A 164 -0.81 -4.99 6.80
C ILE A 164 -1.93 -6.00 6.54
N GLY A 165 -3.17 -5.52 6.43
CA GLY A 165 -4.32 -6.34 6.07
C GLY A 165 -4.28 -6.85 4.64
N ASN A 166 -3.39 -6.36 3.78
CA ASN A 166 -3.28 -6.86 2.41
C ASN A 166 -2.53 -8.19 2.30
N PHE A 167 -1.88 -8.60 3.39
CA PHE A 167 -1.15 -9.85 3.48
C PHE A 167 -2.03 -10.96 4.03
N HIS A 168 -1.86 -12.18 3.54
CA HIS A 168 -2.35 -13.34 4.26
C HIS A 168 -1.68 -13.42 5.65
N PRO A 169 -2.32 -14.00 6.68
CA PRO A 169 -1.81 -13.92 8.05
C PRO A 169 -0.36 -14.42 8.21
N HIS A 170 0.03 -15.48 7.50
CA HIS A 170 1.39 -15.99 7.52
C HIS A 170 2.41 -15.05 6.84
N GLU A 171 1.99 -14.37 5.77
CA GLU A 171 2.78 -13.35 5.06
C GLU A 171 2.93 -12.10 5.93
N ALA A 172 1.87 -11.67 6.63
CA ALA A 172 1.92 -10.55 7.58
C ALA A 172 2.95 -10.79 8.69
N VAL A 173 2.97 -12.00 9.26
CA VAL A 173 3.98 -12.41 10.25
C VAL A 173 5.39 -12.39 9.66
N ALA A 174 5.57 -12.90 8.44
CA ALA A 174 6.87 -12.87 7.77
C ALA A 174 7.33 -11.43 7.50
N PHE A 175 6.41 -10.55 7.08
CA PHE A 175 6.66 -9.15 6.81
C PHE A 175 7.03 -8.37 8.07
N LEU A 176 6.34 -8.59 9.19
CA LEU A 176 6.69 -8.01 10.50
C LEU A 176 8.08 -8.46 10.98
N LYS A 177 8.45 -9.74 10.76
CA LYS A 177 9.81 -10.23 11.05
C LYS A 177 10.86 -9.56 10.18
N ARG A 178 10.58 -9.36 8.89
CA ARG A 178 11.46 -8.63 7.96
C ARG A 178 11.64 -7.17 8.40
N MET A 179 10.55 -6.48 8.74
CA MET A 179 10.60 -5.12 9.31
C MET A 179 11.52 -5.04 10.53
N ARG A 180 11.42 -6.00 11.47
CA ARG A 180 12.30 -6.09 12.64
C ARG A 180 13.77 -6.31 12.28
N GLN A 181 14.06 -7.06 11.21
CA GLN A 181 15.43 -7.26 10.72
C GLN A 181 16.00 -5.97 10.13
N VAL A 182 15.22 -5.27 9.30
CA VAL A 182 15.61 -4.00 8.67
C VAL A 182 15.82 -2.89 9.72
N CYS A 183 14.97 -2.82 10.74
CA CYS A 183 15.07 -1.79 11.78
C CYS A 183 16.16 -2.05 12.82
N GLY A 184 16.73 -3.26 12.87
CA GLY A 184 17.75 -3.63 13.86
C GLY A 184 17.21 -3.79 15.28
N ASP A 185 18.12 -3.92 16.26
CA ASP A 185 17.77 -4.41 17.60
C ASP A 185 17.07 -3.41 18.52
N VAL A 186 17.29 -2.12 18.27
CA VAL A 186 16.65 -1.03 19.01
C VAL A 186 15.60 -0.40 18.10
N CYS A 187 14.43 -1.03 18.04
CA CYS A 187 13.36 -0.60 17.16
C CYS A 187 12.00 -0.43 17.85
N GLY A 188 11.12 0.35 17.22
CA GLY A 188 9.70 0.44 17.55
C GLY A 188 8.82 0.18 16.32
N LEU A 189 7.55 -0.07 16.56
CA LEU A 189 6.53 -0.21 15.52
C LEU A 189 5.33 0.66 15.86
N LEU A 190 4.96 1.56 14.96
CA LEU A 190 3.70 2.27 14.95
C LEU A 190 2.90 1.75 13.75
N ILE A 191 1.82 1.01 14.01
CA ILE A 191 1.07 0.31 12.97
C ILE A 191 -0.42 0.63 13.07
N GLY A 192 -1.04 0.89 11.92
CA GLY A 192 -2.48 1.02 11.79
C GLY A 192 -3.11 -0.30 11.39
N VAL A 193 -4.18 -0.70 12.08
CA VAL A 193 -4.90 -1.95 11.79
C VAL A 193 -6.40 -1.67 11.81
N ASP A 194 -7.10 -2.02 10.74
CA ASP A 194 -8.55 -1.86 10.65
C ASP A 194 -9.28 -3.04 11.28
N LEU A 195 -10.25 -2.75 12.15
CA LEU A 195 -10.89 -3.77 12.98
C LEU A 195 -12.06 -4.47 12.28
N LYS A 196 -12.37 -5.71 12.68
CA LYS A 196 -13.65 -6.35 12.34
C LYS A 196 -14.80 -5.51 12.89
N LYS A 197 -15.82 -5.26 12.07
CA LYS A 197 -16.99 -4.44 12.42
C LYS A 197 -18.20 -4.84 11.56
N ASP A 198 -19.23 -4.00 11.58
CA ASP A 198 -20.42 -4.19 10.76
C ASP A 198 -20.07 -4.50 9.29
N SER A 199 -20.70 -5.55 8.75
CA SER A 199 -20.37 -6.08 7.43
C SER A 199 -20.84 -5.16 6.30
N GLN A 200 -21.94 -4.42 6.49
CA GLN A 200 -22.40 -3.47 5.48
C GLN A 200 -21.42 -2.30 5.38
N ARG A 201 -20.99 -1.74 6.52
CA ARG A 201 -19.97 -0.69 6.53
C ARG A 201 -18.66 -1.12 5.89
N LEU A 202 -18.23 -2.37 6.10
CA LEU A 202 -17.06 -2.92 5.43
C LEU A 202 -17.29 -3.11 3.93
N HIS A 203 -18.47 -3.57 3.52
CA HIS A 203 -18.83 -3.72 2.11
C HIS A 203 -18.86 -2.37 1.38
N ASP A 204 -19.54 -1.36 1.95
CA ASP A 204 -19.70 -0.04 1.36
C ASP A 204 -18.34 0.66 1.17
N ALA A 205 -17.42 0.49 2.14
CA ALA A 205 -16.08 1.06 2.04
C ALA A 205 -15.31 0.58 0.79
N TYR A 206 -15.64 -0.58 0.22
CA TYR A 206 -14.97 -1.10 -0.98
C TYR A 206 -15.89 -1.13 -2.21
N ASN A 207 -17.10 -0.56 -2.09
CA ASN A 207 -18.10 -0.46 -3.16
C ASN A 207 -18.70 0.95 -3.13
N ASP A 208 -17.85 1.98 -3.15
CA ASP A 208 -18.30 3.37 -3.11
C ASP A 208 -19.27 3.68 -4.27
N SER A 209 -20.27 4.49 -3.97
CA SER A 209 -21.33 4.84 -4.93
C SER A 209 -20.83 5.65 -6.13
N ALA A 210 -19.67 6.30 -6.01
CA ALA A 210 -19.02 7.04 -7.08
C ALA A 210 -18.29 6.12 -8.09
N GLY A 211 -18.10 4.85 -7.76
CA GLY A 211 -17.44 3.86 -8.63
C GLY A 211 -15.91 3.97 -8.69
N ILE A 212 -15.28 4.74 -7.80
CA ILE A 212 -13.84 4.97 -7.83
C ILE A 212 -13.06 3.70 -7.46
N THR A 213 -13.56 2.90 -6.50
CA THR A 213 -12.95 1.60 -6.15
C THR A 213 -13.08 0.60 -7.31
N ALA A 214 -14.14 0.70 -8.11
CA ALA A 214 -14.28 -0.13 -9.30
C ALA A 214 -13.25 0.26 -10.38
N ASP A 215 -13.07 1.56 -10.63
CA ASP A 215 -12.05 2.09 -11.54
C ASP A 215 -10.63 1.74 -11.07
N PHE A 216 -10.38 1.83 -9.76
CA PHE A 216 -9.12 1.41 -9.15
C PHE A 216 -8.84 -0.07 -9.37
N ASN A 217 -9.84 -0.94 -9.17
CA ASN A 217 -9.69 -2.37 -9.39
C ASN A 217 -9.41 -2.67 -10.88
N LEU A 218 -10.18 -2.08 -11.79
CA LEU A 218 -10.01 -2.24 -13.24
C LEU A 218 -8.70 -1.68 -13.78
N ASN A 219 -8.12 -0.67 -13.11
CA ASN A 219 -6.85 -0.06 -13.51
C ASN A 219 -5.72 -1.08 -13.65
N MET A 220 -5.73 -2.15 -12.85
CA MET A 220 -4.70 -3.19 -12.96
C MET A 220 -4.73 -3.88 -14.33
N LEU A 221 -5.91 -4.11 -14.91
CA LEU A 221 -6.02 -4.68 -16.27
C LEU A 221 -5.53 -3.69 -17.33
N ALA A 222 -5.83 -2.40 -17.16
CA ALA A 222 -5.30 -1.35 -18.04
C ALA A 222 -3.78 -1.29 -17.99
N ARG A 223 -3.19 -1.43 -16.80
CA ARG A 223 -1.75 -1.52 -16.61
C ARG A 223 -1.17 -2.75 -17.32
N LEU A 224 -1.77 -3.93 -17.16
CA LEU A 224 -1.34 -5.14 -17.88
C LEU A 224 -1.40 -4.96 -19.40
N ASN A 225 -2.45 -4.30 -19.92
CA ASN A 225 -2.53 -4.00 -21.35
C ASN A 225 -1.37 -3.11 -21.83
N ARG A 226 -1.02 -2.09 -21.04
CA ARG A 226 0.06 -1.15 -21.36
C ARG A 226 1.46 -1.77 -21.23
N GLU A 227 1.71 -2.52 -20.15
CA GLU A 227 3.05 -2.97 -19.76
C GLU A 227 3.39 -4.37 -20.29
N LEU A 228 2.39 -5.23 -20.48
CA LEU A 228 2.56 -6.61 -20.97
C LEU A 228 1.96 -6.86 -22.36
N GLY A 229 1.43 -5.82 -23.02
CA GLY A 229 0.71 -5.97 -24.29
C GLY A 229 -0.50 -6.90 -24.14
N ALA A 230 -1.11 -6.94 -22.95
CA ALA A 230 -2.29 -7.75 -22.72
C ALA A 230 -3.50 -7.22 -23.52
N THR A 231 -4.51 -8.08 -23.70
CA THR A 231 -5.70 -7.75 -24.51
C THR A 231 -6.99 -7.77 -23.67
N PHE A 232 -6.93 -7.36 -22.40
CA PHE A 232 -8.13 -7.26 -21.57
C PHE A 232 -9.08 -6.20 -22.12
N ASP A 233 -10.33 -6.58 -22.42
CA ASP A 233 -11.42 -5.62 -22.63
C ASP A 233 -12.01 -5.25 -21.27
N LEU A 234 -11.68 -4.06 -20.77
CA LEU A 234 -12.12 -3.60 -19.46
C LEU A 234 -13.65 -3.56 -19.32
N ASN A 235 -14.39 -3.32 -20.41
CA ASN A 235 -15.86 -3.31 -20.38
C ASN A 235 -16.46 -4.72 -20.22
N ALA A 236 -15.63 -5.76 -20.39
CA ALA A 236 -16.02 -7.14 -20.19
C ALA A 236 -15.74 -7.64 -18.76
N PHE A 237 -15.24 -6.77 -17.87
CA PHE A 237 -15.04 -7.07 -16.46
C PHE A 237 -15.84 -6.11 -15.59
N ARG A 238 -16.35 -6.61 -14.47
CA ARG A 238 -16.97 -5.78 -13.42
C ARG A 238 -16.26 -5.98 -12.09
N HIS A 239 -16.15 -4.91 -11.33
CA HIS A 239 -15.71 -4.96 -9.94
C HIS A 239 -16.73 -5.74 -9.09
N VAL A 240 -16.22 -6.59 -8.20
CA VAL A 240 -17.00 -7.29 -7.17
C VAL A 240 -16.20 -7.26 -5.87
N ALA A 241 -16.75 -6.66 -4.80
CA ALA A 241 -16.14 -6.73 -3.48
C ALA A 241 -17.14 -7.15 -2.40
N PHE A 242 -16.70 -8.02 -1.49
CA PHE A 242 -17.53 -8.51 -0.40
C PHE A 242 -16.70 -8.81 0.86
N TYR A 243 -17.36 -8.76 2.03
CA TYR A 243 -16.74 -9.15 3.29
C TYR A 243 -16.91 -10.65 3.51
N ASN A 244 -15.81 -11.40 3.42
CA ASN A 244 -15.74 -12.79 3.80
C ASN A 244 -15.62 -12.87 5.33
N ARG A 245 -16.76 -13.06 6.01
CA ARG A 245 -16.85 -13.08 7.47
C ARG A 245 -16.03 -14.22 8.09
N ASP A 246 -16.02 -15.39 7.47
CA ASP A 246 -15.31 -16.57 7.99
C ASP A 246 -13.79 -16.38 7.94
N ALA A 247 -13.30 -15.77 6.86
CA ALA A 247 -11.89 -15.42 6.72
C ALA A 247 -11.51 -14.09 7.40
N GLY A 248 -12.49 -13.28 7.80
CA GLY A 248 -12.27 -11.97 8.43
C GLY A 248 -11.68 -10.91 7.50
N ARG A 249 -11.93 -10.96 6.19
CA ARG A 249 -11.34 -10.04 5.20
C ARG A 249 -12.35 -9.52 4.19
N ILE A 250 -12.10 -8.32 3.66
CA ILE A 250 -12.67 -7.93 2.36
C ILE A 250 -11.92 -8.67 1.27
N GLU A 251 -12.63 -9.11 0.24
CA GLU A 251 -12.04 -9.58 -1.01
C GLU A 251 -12.50 -8.70 -2.16
N MET A 252 -11.56 -8.26 -2.98
CA MET A 252 -11.85 -7.60 -4.25
C MET A 252 -11.57 -8.56 -5.40
N HIS A 253 -12.49 -8.57 -6.36
CA HIS A 253 -12.45 -9.43 -7.53
C HIS A 253 -12.79 -8.63 -8.78
N LEU A 254 -12.27 -9.08 -9.92
CA LEU A 254 -12.73 -8.69 -11.25
C LEU A 254 -13.44 -9.87 -11.89
N GLN A 255 -14.74 -9.72 -12.10
CA GLN A 255 -15.57 -10.76 -12.66
C GLN A 255 -15.80 -10.52 -14.15
N SER A 256 -15.49 -11.53 -14.96
CA SER A 256 -15.80 -11.53 -16.38
C SER A 256 -17.32 -11.58 -16.59
N ILE A 257 -17.90 -10.68 -17.38
CA ILE A 257 -19.37 -10.66 -17.64
C ILE A 257 -19.78 -11.52 -18.83
N ARG A 258 -18.81 -12.01 -19.61
CA ARG A 258 -19.01 -12.88 -20.78
C ARG A 258 -17.84 -13.85 -20.92
N SER A 259 -18.04 -14.96 -21.62
CA SER A 259 -16.90 -15.79 -21.99
C SER A 259 -15.98 -15.01 -22.94
N GLN A 260 -14.67 -15.01 -22.67
CA GLN A 260 -13.69 -14.27 -23.44
C GLN A 260 -12.30 -14.90 -23.34
N THR A 261 -11.47 -14.60 -24.33
CA THR A 261 -10.07 -15.01 -24.36
C THR A 261 -9.20 -13.77 -24.28
N VAL A 262 -8.25 -13.77 -23.36
CA VAL A 262 -7.27 -12.70 -23.18
C VAL A 262 -5.89 -13.23 -23.47
N HIS A 263 -5.11 -12.47 -24.25
CA HIS A 263 -3.69 -12.73 -24.47
C HIS A 263 -2.89 -11.86 -23.51
N VAL A 264 -1.88 -12.44 -22.84
CA VAL A 264 -0.97 -11.73 -21.92
C VAL A 264 0.44 -12.23 -22.18
N ASN A 265 1.29 -11.43 -22.85
CA ASN A 265 2.68 -11.81 -23.12
C ASN A 265 2.88 -13.26 -23.64
N GLY A 266 2.09 -13.67 -24.64
CA GLY A 266 2.13 -15.03 -25.21
C GLY A 266 1.31 -16.09 -24.46
N LEU A 267 0.88 -15.82 -23.22
CA LEU A 267 -0.10 -16.66 -22.51
C LEU A 267 -1.51 -16.42 -23.06
N ILE A 268 -2.25 -17.50 -23.29
CA ILE A 268 -3.68 -17.46 -23.59
C ILE A 268 -4.44 -17.79 -22.32
N VAL A 269 -5.29 -16.88 -21.88
CA VAL A 269 -6.13 -17.01 -20.69
C VAL A 269 -7.58 -17.05 -21.11
N TYR A 270 -8.27 -18.12 -20.75
CA TYR A 270 -9.70 -18.26 -20.98
C TYR A 270 -10.48 -17.83 -19.74
N PHE A 271 -11.55 -17.09 -19.98
CA PHE A 271 -12.54 -16.71 -18.98
C PHE A 271 -13.91 -17.22 -19.38
N ASP A 272 -14.59 -17.88 -18.46
CA ASP A 272 -16.03 -18.10 -18.55
C ASP A 272 -16.83 -16.88 -18.07
N ALA A 273 -18.08 -16.76 -18.50
CA ALA A 273 -18.98 -15.76 -17.93
C ALA A 273 -19.18 -16.03 -16.42
N GLY A 274 -18.96 -15.01 -15.60
CA GLY A 274 -19.02 -15.09 -14.14
C GLY A 274 -17.71 -15.52 -13.47
N GLU A 275 -16.67 -15.88 -14.23
CA GLU A 275 -15.37 -16.22 -13.66
C GLU A 275 -14.65 -14.99 -13.10
N CYS A 276 -14.04 -15.15 -11.93
CA CYS A 276 -13.38 -14.07 -11.20
C CYS A 276 -11.85 -14.17 -11.23
N ILE A 277 -11.20 -13.01 -11.24
CA ILE A 277 -9.82 -12.83 -10.83
C ILE A 277 -9.85 -12.22 -9.42
N TRP A 278 -9.22 -12.84 -8.44
CA TRP A 278 -9.05 -12.25 -7.12
C TRP A 278 -7.88 -11.26 -7.14
N THR A 279 -8.16 -10.00 -6.79
CA THR A 279 -7.23 -8.89 -6.97
C THR A 279 -6.69 -8.31 -5.65
N GLU A 280 -7.45 -8.40 -4.55
CA GLU A 280 -6.99 -7.93 -3.23
C GLU A 280 -7.66 -8.71 -2.09
N SER A 281 -6.92 -8.91 -1.00
CA SER A 281 -7.48 -9.19 0.32
C SER A 281 -7.30 -7.97 1.20
N SER A 282 -8.24 -7.64 2.06
CA SER A 282 -8.02 -6.69 3.15
C SER A 282 -8.55 -7.25 4.47
N TYR A 283 -7.68 -7.95 5.19
CA TYR A 283 -7.94 -8.54 6.50
C TYR A 283 -8.28 -7.46 7.52
N LYS A 284 -9.28 -7.79 8.34
CA LYS A 284 -9.75 -6.99 9.45
C LYS A 284 -9.49 -7.77 10.72
N TYR A 285 -9.05 -7.09 11.77
CA TYR A 285 -8.54 -7.76 12.97
C TYR A 285 -9.44 -7.52 14.17
N THR A 286 -9.37 -8.43 15.14
CA THR A 286 -9.82 -8.15 16.51
C THR A 286 -8.64 -7.67 17.34
N ILE A 287 -8.88 -7.04 18.48
CA ILE A 287 -7.81 -6.56 19.37
C ILE A 287 -6.89 -7.70 19.86
N PRO A 288 -7.38 -8.93 20.14
CA PRO A 288 -6.51 -10.03 20.57
C PRO A 288 -5.68 -10.71 19.47
N GLU A 289 -6.02 -10.52 18.19
CA GLU A 289 -5.29 -11.11 17.04
C GLU A 289 -4.03 -10.30 16.70
#